data_AF-A0A2N9Y7W2-F1
#
_entry.id   AF-A0A2N9Y7W2-F1
#
_cell.length_a   1.000
_cell.length_b   1.000
_cell.length_c   1.000
_cell.angle_alpha   90.00
_cell.angle_beta   90.00
_cell.angle_gamma   90.00
#
_symmetry.space_group_name_H-M   'P 1'
#
loop_
_entity.id
_entity.type
_entity.pdbx_description
1 polymer ?
#
loop_
_entity_poly.entity_id
_entity_poly.type
_entity_poly.pdbx_seq_one_letter_code
_entity_poly.pdbx_strand_id
1 'polypeptide(L)'
;SVCKCRQFFPFSNLHKELKNEINQVVSDSLVKQDDKTHDIAVGGEKSGTKVTFANTDGAARTLTGVKAGDLTEASTDAVNGSQLFATNQNVSAVSNNLQTASTNIAKSFGGGAKYENGEWTAPSFKVNTVSEDGSKVEEQSYDDVAKAFASVGSSFSNLHKELKNEINQVVSDSLVKQDDKTHDIAVGGEKSGTKVTFANTDGATRTLTGVKAGDLTETSTDAVNGSQLYETNQNVSAVSNNLQTAATDIAKSFGGGAKYENGEWSAPSFKFKTVNDDGNKVEDKDYSTVAEAFSGVGSSFEKLHKEFTESNTAITENIKQNALLWSQDKEAFVATHGAEGDKKNSKITSLANGSITKDSTEAVNGSQLYETNDKVASYFGGGAKYENGDWTAPSFKIVSFKDDGSSEETSYDNVAAAFAGMNTSFTKLHHDLSDNIEQNALLWSDADESFVALHGKGSEKRNSKLSHLLDGDISAGSTEAITGNQLYQLNQTLASYLGGGASYQGGQWTAPEFQVTQFKSDGSSGESKSYDTVAGAFEGVNGSLSGINDR
;
A
#
# COMPACT_ATOMS: atom_id res chain seq x y z
N SER A 1 -29.07 183.72 170.57
CA SER A 1 -28.33 184.51 169.56
C SER A 1 -28.05 183.60 168.33
N VAL A 2 -28.41 183.95 167.08
CA VAL A 2 -27.60 184.65 166.01
C VAL A 2 -26.70 183.67 165.18
N CYS A 3 -26.63 183.60 163.83
CA CYS A 3 -27.39 184.24 162.71
C CYS A 3 -27.16 183.59 161.29
N LYS A 4 -28.09 183.84 160.34
CA LYS A 4 -27.96 184.05 158.85
C LYS A 4 -27.35 183.02 157.83
N CYS A 5 -28.11 182.86 156.73
CA CYS A 5 -27.74 182.68 155.28
C CYS A 5 -27.14 181.33 154.75
N ARG A 6 -26.89 181.15 153.42
CA ARG A 6 -27.81 181.00 152.24
C ARG A 6 -27.09 181.15 150.86
N GLN A 7 -26.94 180.10 150.03
CA GLN A 7 -26.55 180.23 148.59
C GLN A 7 -26.85 178.99 147.68
N PHE A 8 -26.71 179.14 146.35
CA PHE A 8 -27.15 178.27 145.23
C PHE A 8 -25.96 177.91 144.29
N PHE A 9 -26.04 176.84 143.48
CA PHE A 9 -25.07 176.50 142.40
C PHE A 9 -25.77 176.02 141.09
N PRO A 10 -25.19 176.21 139.87
CA PRO A 10 -25.87 175.98 138.58
C PRO A 10 -25.42 174.73 137.78
N PHE A 11 -26.29 174.25 136.89
CA PHE A 11 -26.13 172.99 136.11
C PHE A 11 -25.50 173.11 134.70
N SER A 12 -25.07 174.30 134.26
CA SER A 12 -24.85 174.59 132.82
C SER A 12 -23.55 174.08 132.19
N ASN A 13 -22.48 173.80 132.95
CA ASN A 13 -21.18 173.43 132.37
C ASN A 13 -21.08 171.96 131.94
N LEU A 14 -21.70 171.04 132.67
CA LEU A 14 -21.60 169.59 132.41
C LEU A 14 -22.09 169.18 131.02
N HIS A 15 -23.08 169.90 130.48
CA HIS A 15 -23.64 169.64 129.15
C HIS A 15 -22.65 169.95 128.00
N LYS A 16 -21.60 170.73 128.25
CA LYS A 16 -20.65 171.16 127.22
C LYS A 16 -19.48 170.18 127.06
N GLU A 17 -18.99 169.60 128.15
CA GLU A 17 -17.95 168.55 128.12
C GLU A 17 -18.47 167.27 127.46
N LEU A 18 -19.66 166.80 127.87
CA LEU A 18 -20.28 165.59 127.31
C LEU A 18 -20.43 165.65 125.78
N LYS A 19 -20.73 166.83 125.22
CA LYS A 19 -20.89 167.01 123.78
C LYS A 19 -19.56 166.97 123.00
N ASN A 20 -18.44 167.34 123.64
CA ASN A 20 -17.12 167.23 123.04
C ASN A 20 -16.62 165.78 123.01
N GLU A 21 -16.77 165.02 124.11
CA GLU A 21 -16.39 163.60 124.12
C GLU A 21 -17.20 162.78 123.10
N ILE A 22 -18.51 163.02 122.97
CA ILE A 22 -19.35 162.37 121.95
C ILE A 22 -18.82 162.66 120.53
N ASN A 23 -18.46 163.91 120.21
CA ASN A 23 -17.91 164.26 118.90
C ASN A 23 -16.55 163.59 118.64
N GLN A 24 -15.71 163.45 119.67
CA GLN A 24 -14.42 162.77 119.54
C GLN A 24 -14.60 161.26 119.32
N VAL A 25 -15.51 160.60 120.06
CA VAL A 25 -15.88 159.19 119.84
C VAL A 25 -16.44 158.96 118.42
N VAL A 26 -17.22 159.89 117.87
CA VAL A 26 -17.71 159.81 116.49
C VAL A 26 -16.58 160.01 115.45
N SER A 27 -15.64 160.91 115.70
CA SER A 27 -14.44 161.15 114.84
C SER A 27 -13.49 159.94 114.79
N ASP A 28 -13.32 159.29 115.93
CA ASP A 28 -12.33 158.24 116.12
C ASP A 28 -12.89 156.83 115.87
N SER A 29 -14.19 156.71 115.53
CA SER A 29 -14.79 155.44 115.14
C SER A 29 -14.14 154.89 113.86
N LEU A 30 -13.58 153.68 113.97
CA LEU A 30 -13.02 152.93 112.85
C LEU A 30 -14.05 152.08 112.10
N VAL A 31 -15.27 151.99 112.63
CA VAL A 31 -16.39 151.27 112.00
C VAL A 31 -17.52 152.26 111.82
N LYS A 32 -17.95 152.46 110.58
CA LYS A 32 -19.00 153.41 110.24
C LYS A 32 -19.93 152.77 109.23
N GLN A 33 -21.22 152.84 109.49
CA GLN A 33 -22.24 152.54 108.49
C GLN A 33 -22.44 153.80 107.65
N ASP A 34 -22.47 153.67 106.33
CA ASP A 34 -22.95 154.75 105.46
C ASP A 34 -24.48 154.81 105.56
N ASP A 35 -25.02 155.97 105.96
CA ASP A 35 -26.46 156.14 106.25
C ASP A 35 -27.37 155.92 105.02
N LYS A 36 -26.83 155.82 103.80
CA LYS A 36 -27.59 155.60 102.56
C LYS A 36 -27.45 154.18 102.06
N THR A 37 -26.22 153.70 101.82
CA THR A 37 -25.98 152.35 101.31
C THR A 37 -26.16 151.30 102.40
N HIS A 38 -26.09 151.69 103.67
CA HIS A 38 -26.04 150.82 104.84
C HIS A 38 -24.79 149.91 104.88
N ASP A 39 -23.79 150.18 104.04
CA ASP A 39 -22.52 149.45 104.04
C ASP A 39 -21.70 149.81 105.27
N ILE A 40 -21.10 148.79 105.90
CA ILE A 40 -20.21 148.97 107.04
C ILE A 40 -18.77 149.06 106.54
N ALA A 41 -18.27 150.29 106.42
CA ALA A 41 -16.87 150.55 106.13
C ALA A 41 -16.03 150.37 107.40
N VAL A 42 -15.04 149.47 107.34
CA VAL A 42 -14.03 149.31 108.39
C VAL A 42 -12.76 150.03 107.96
N GLY A 43 -12.47 151.16 108.59
CA GLY A 43 -11.28 151.99 108.32
C GLY A 43 -11.35 152.85 107.06
N GLY A 44 -12.46 152.90 106.32
CA GLY A 44 -12.55 153.53 105.00
C GLY A 44 -12.25 155.04 104.95
N GLU A 45 -12.46 155.78 106.04
CA GLU A 45 -12.09 157.21 106.17
C GLU A 45 -10.65 157.42 106.69
N LYS A 46 -9.84 156.36 106.81
CA LYS A 46 -8.45 156.40 107.29
C LYS A 46 -7.52 155.76 106.25
N SER A 47 -6.28 156.24 106.14
CA SER A 47 -5.34 155.86 105.06
C SER A 47 -4.65 154.48 105.23
N GLY A 48 -5.28 153.53 105.90
CA GLY A 48 -4.71 152.21 106.20
C GLY A 48 -4.93 151.19 105.08
N THR A 49 -3.87 150.53 104.61
CA THR A 49 -3.95 149.48 103.57
C THR A 49 -4.24 148.07 104.09
N LYS A 50 -4.37 147.91 105.42
CA LYS A 50 -4.57 146.61 106.08
C LYS A 50 -5.56 146.74 107.23
N VAL A 51 -6.73 146.13 107.07
CA VAL A 51 -7.59 145.76 108.21
C VAL A 51 -7.03 144.46 108.79
N THR A 52 -6.73 144.43 110.08
CA THR A 52 -6.32 143.21 110.77
C THR A 52 -7.35 142.80 111.81
N PHE A 53 -7.78 141.54 111.75
CA PHE A 53 -8.67 140.94 112.73
C PHE A 53 -7.90 140.23 113.85
N ALA A 54 -6.58 140.42 113.95
CA ALA A 54 -5.74 139.82 114.98
C ALA A 54 -6.08 140.33 116.39
N ASN A 55 -5.89 139.49 117.42
CA ASN A 55 -6.07 139.89 118.82
C ASN A 55 -4.88 140.74 119.34
N THR A 56 -4.93 141.12 120.62
CA THR A 56 -3.87 141.90 121.29
C THR A 56 -2.50 141.22 121.25
N ASP A 57 -2.47 139.90 121.07
CA ASP A 57 -1.26 139.07 121.05
C ASP A 57 -0.81 138.76 119.60
N GLY A 58 -1.49 139.36 118.60
CA GLY A 58 -1.22 139.15 117.18
C GLY A 58 -1.84 137.89 116.56
N ALA A 59 -2.56 137.06 117.34
CA ALA A 59 -3.17 135.84 116.84
C ALA A 59 -4.37 136.14 115.92
N ALA A 60 -4.40 135.54 114.74
CA ALA A 60 -5.49 135.69 113.78
C ALA A 60 -6.83 135.18 114.34
N ARG A 61 -7.91 135.91 114.12
CA ARG A 61 -9.28 135.48 114.44
C ARG A 61 -9.97 134.92 113.20
N THR A 62 -10.92 134.00 113.43
CA THR A 62 -11.86 133.54 112.41
C THR A 62 -12.78 134.68 112.00
N LEU A 63 -12.79 135.05 110.72
CA LEU A 63 -13.79 135.94 110.15
C LEU A 63 -15.00 135.11 109.70
N THR A 64 -16.09 135.17 110.46
CA THR A 64 -17.35 134.47 110.15
C THR A 64 -18.32 135.39 109.40
N GLY A 65 -19.32 134.82 108.73
CA GLY A 65 -20.30 135.59 107.95
C GLY A 65 -19.84 136.04 106.56
N VAL A 66 -18.63 135.67 106.12
CA VAL A 66 -18.13 135.97 104.78
C VAL A 66 -18.94 135.18 103.73
N LYS A 67 -19.83 135.89 103.02
CA LYS A 67 -20.51 135.37 101.82
C LYS A 67 -19.46 134.92 100.80
N ALA A 68 -19.78 133.92 99.99
CA ALA A 68 -18.92 133.54 98.86
C ALA A 68 -18.72 134.77 97.94
N GLY A 69 -17.47 135.12 97.69
CA GLY A 69 -17.10 136.19 96.75
C GLY A 69 -17.32 135.76 95.31
N ASP A 70 -17.46 136.69 94.37
CA ASP A 70 -17.57 136.30 92.96
C ASP A 70 -16.25 135.69 92.45
N LEU A 71 -16.32 134.56 91.74
CA LEU A 71 -15.16 133.89 91.12
C LEU A 71 -15.00 134.36 89.66
N THR A 72 -14.69 135.64 89.49
CA THR A 72 -14.39 136.26 88.19
C THR A 72 -12.98 136.85 88.19
N GLU A 73 -12.39 137.02 87.01
CA GLU A 73 -11.02 137.52 86.85
C GLU A 73 -10.79 138.92 87.47
N ALA A 74 -11.83 139.76 87.49
CA ALA A 74 -11.79 141.11 88.07
C ALA A 74 -12.20 141.17 89.56
N SER A 75 -12.57 140.03 90.16
CA SER A 75 -13.07 140.02 91.54
C SER A 75 -11.96 140.29 92.55
N THR A 76 -12.20 141.26 93.42
CA THR A 76 -11.40 141.53 94.62
C THR A 76 -12.05 140.99 95.90
N ASP A 77 -13.13 140.21 95.77
CA ASP A 77 -13.84 139.65 96.92
C ASP A 77 -12.99 138.63 97.68
N ALA A 78 -13.19 138.56 99.00
CA ALA A 78 -12.59 137.51 99.81
C ALA A 78 -13.24 136.16 99.49
N VAL A 79 -12.48 135.24 98.88
CA VAL A 79 -12.93 133.85 98.72
C VAL A 79 -13.05 133.17 100.08
N ASN A 80 -14.18 132.51 100.32
CA ASN A 80 -14.42 131.81 101.58
C ASN A 80 -14.06 130.31 101.48
N GLY A 81 -14.11 129.62 102.63
CA GLY A 81 -13.66 128.22 102.72
C GLY A 81 -14.42 127.23 101.82
N SER A 82 -15.70 127.47 101.50
CA SER A 82 -16.47 126.53 100.65
C SER A 82 -16.06 126.63 99.18
N GLN A 83 -15.62 127.80 98.72
CA GLN A 83 -15.13 128.01 97.35
C GLN A 83 -13.79 127.31 97.12
N LEU A 84 -12.84 127.48 98.04
CA LEU A 84 -11.55 126.79 97.98
C LEU A 84 -11.72 125.26 98.11
N PHE A 85 -12.65 124.80 98.96
CA PHE A 85 -12.97 123.39 99.08
C PHE A 85 -13.52 122.80 97.76
N ALA A 86 -14.44 123.49 97.09
CA ALA A 86 -14.97 123.05 95.79
C ALA A 86 -13.87 122.92 94.72
N THR A 87 -12.92 123.87 94.67
CA THR A 87 -11.75 123.78 93.78
C THR A 87 -10.88 122.56 94.10
N ASN A 88 -10.59 122.30 95.38
CA ASN A 88 -9.78 121.15 95.80
C ASN A 88 -10.46 119.80 95.49
N GLN A 89 -11.79 119.73 95.56
CA GLN A 89 -12.56 118.55 95.12
C GLN A 89 -12.39 118.28 93.62
N ASN A 90 -12.41 119.33 92.78
CA ASN A 90 -12.20 119.19 91.33
C ASN A 90 -10.77 118.73 90.99
N VAL A 91 -9.75 119.28 91.66
CA VAL A 91 -8.35 118.84 91.49
C VAL A 91 -8.19 117.36 91.86
N SER A 92 -8.83 116.93 92.96
CA SER A 92 -8.83 115.53 93.39
C SER A 92 -9.52 114.61 92.37
N ALA A 93 -10.63 115.06 91.77
CA ALA A 93 -11.33 114.31 90.71
C ALA A 93 -10.49 114.15 89.44
N VAL A 94 -9.75 115.20 89.03
CA VAL A 94 -8.83 115.12 87.87
C VAL A 94 -7.71 114.10 88.13
N SER A 95 -7.13 114.09 89.33
CA SER A 95 -6.09 113.11 89.71
C SER A 95 -6.61 111.67 89.64
N ASN A 96 -7.81 111.41 90.18
CA ASN A 96 -8.46 110.10 90.12
C ASN A 96 -8.80 109.66 88.69
N ASN A 97 -9.23 110.59 87.83
CA ASN A 97 -9.51 110.32 86.42
C ASN A 97 -8.23 109.95 85.65
N LEU A 98 -7.10 110.63 85.92
CA LEU A 98 -5.81 110.30 85.30
C LEU A 98 -5.30 108.92 85.73
N GLN A 99 -5.42 108.58 87.02
CA GLN A 99 -5.10 107.24 87.52
C GLN A 99 -5.98 106.16 86.86
N THR A 100 -7.27 106.46 86.67
CA THR A 100 -8.24 105.56 86.01
C THR A 100 -7.92 105.37 84.53
N ALA A 101 -7.59 106.45 83.80
CA ALA A 101 -7.22 106.39 82.39
C ALA A 101 -5.99 105.52 82.16
N SER A 102 -4.91 105.73 82.92
CA SER A 102 -3.69 104.93 82.83
C SER A 102 -3.93 103.46 83.18
N THR A 103 -4.76 103.18 84.19
CA THR A 103 -5.18 101.80 84.54
C THR A 103 -5.96 101.12 83.40
N ASN A 104 -6.81 101.86 82.70
CA ASN A 104 -7.58 101.33 81.57
C ASN A 104 -6.69 101.08 80.34
N ILE A 105 -5.76 101.98 80.03
CA ILE A 105 -4.78 101.79 78.95
C ILE A 105 -3.93 100.54 79.20
N ALA A 106 -3.48 100.32 80.44
CA ALA A 106 -2.75 99.11 80.82
C ALA A 106 -3.58 97.83 80.55
N LYS A 107 -4.85 97.81 80.96
CA LYS A 107 -5.77 96.68 80.68
C LYS A 107 -5.94 96.43 79.18
N SER A 108 -6.00 97.49 78.36
CA SER A 108 -6.15 97.37 76.90
C SER A 108 -4.95 96.73 76.19
N PHE A 109 -3.74 96.80 76.75
CA PHE A 109 -2.58 96.12 76.19
C PHE A 109 -2.54 94.60 76.49
N GLY A 110 -3.26 94.13 77.52
CA GLY A 110 -3.21 92.73 77.93
C GLY A 110 -1.81 92.32 78.42
N GLY A 111 -1.47 91.03 78.32
CA GLY A 111 -0.13 90.51 78.64
C GLY A 111 0.36 90.76 80.07
N GLY A 112 -0.52 91.13 81.01
CA GLY A 112 -0.11 91.54 82.36
C GLY A 112 0.39 92.98 82.49
N ALA A 113 0.24 93.82 81.45
CA ALA A 113 0.53 95.25 81.55
C ALA A 113 -0.28 95.90 82.67
N LYS A 114 0.39 96.76 83.45
CA LYS A 114 -0.17 97.39 84.66
C LYS A 114 0.29 98.85 84.77
N TYR A 115 -0.54 99.69 85.38
CA TYR A 115 -0.13 101.00 85.88
C TYR A 115 -0.54 101.14 87.34
N GLU A 116 0.41 101.34 88.24
CA GLU A 116 0.20 101.39 89.69
C GLU A 116 1.25 102.32 90.33
N ASN A 117 0.85 103.11 91.32
CA ASN A 117 1.73 104.04 92.06
C ASN A 117 2.55 105.03 91.21
N GLY A 118 2.17 105.26 89.94
CA GLY A 118 2.88 106.13 89.01
C GLY A 118 3.81 105.40 88.02
N GLU A 119 3.98 104.08 88.16
CA GLU A 119 4.87 103.28 87.33
C GLU A 119 4.10 102.37 86.35
N TRP A 120 4.73 102.10 85.20
CA TRP A 120 4.24 101.19 84.17
C TRP A 120 4.94 99.83 84.23
N THR A 121 4.18 98.76 84.19
CA THR A 121 4.66 97.39 83.90
C THR A 121 4.36 97.05 82.44
N ALA A 122 5.38 96.63 81.70
CA ALA A 122 5.26 96.21 80.30
C ALA A 122 4.45 94.91 80.15
N PRO A 123 3.75 94.69 79.02
CA PRO A 123 3.10 93.42 78.73
C PRO A 123 4.11 92.30 78.43
N SER A 124 3.68 91.06 78.59
CA SER A 124 4.35 89.85 78.14
C SER A 124 3.32 88.92 77.47
N PHE A 125 3.50 88.70 76.16
CA PHE A 125 2.64 87.85 75.34
C PHE A 125 3.28 86.48 75.15
N LYS A 126 2.62 85.42 75.64
CA LYS A 126 2.98 84.03 75.35
C LYS A 126 2.37 83.60 74.02
N VAL A 127 3.20 83.11 73.10
CA VAL A 127 2.78 82.61 71.78
C VAL A 127 3.45 81.27 71.53
N ASN A 128 2.67 80.29 71.07
CA ASN A 128 3.21 79.01 70.59
C ASN A 128 3.71 79.17 69.16
N THR A 129 4.93 78.71 68.91
CA THR A 129 5.69 78.95 67.68
C THR A 129 6.14 77.63 67.07
N VAL A 130 6.12 77.50 65.75
CA VAL A 130 6.52 76.28 65.02
C VAL A 130 7.95 76.43 64.52
N SER A 131 8.80 75.44 64.80
CA SER A 131 10.21 75.41 64.36
C SER A 131 10.35 75.42 62.84
N GLU A 132 11.52 75.81 62.31
CA GLU A 132 11.74 75.94 60.84
C GLU A 132 11.55 74.64 60.05
N ASP A 133 11.72 73.50 60.71
CA ASP A 133 11.56 72.14 60.20
C ASP A 133 10.17 71.53 60.48
N GLY A 134 9.25 72.27 61.11
CA GLY A 134 7.92 71.78 61.52
C GLY A 134 7.90 70.86 62.75
N SER A 135 9.06 70.34 63.19
CA SER A 135 9.13 69.22 64.13
C SER A 135 8.71 69.53 65.57
N LYS A 136 8.61 70.81 65.96
CA LYS A 136 8.32 71.25 67.33
C LYS A 136 7.40 72.46 67.39
N VAL A 137 6.64 72.51 68.48
CA VAL A 137 5.88 73.69 68.91
C VAL A 137 6.42 74.15 70.27
N GLU A 138 6.91 75.39 70.35
CA GLU A 138 7.52 75.95 71.56
C GLU A 138 6.83 77.26 71.97
N GLU A 139 6.51 77.42 73.27
CA GLU A 139 5.95 78.65 73.82
C GLU A 139 7.06 79.69 74.04
N GLN A 140 6.98 80.83 73.36
CA GLN A 140 7.89 81.95 73.51
C GLN A 140 7.17 83.17 74.08
N SER A 141 7.87 83.97 74.89
CA SER A 141 7.34 85.20 75.51
C SER A 141 7.90 86.43 74.81
N TYR A 142 7.03 87.39 74.48
CA TYR A 142 7.37 88.63 73.80
C TYR A 142 6.90 89.86 74.60
N ASP A 143 7.77 90.85 74.73
CA ASP A 143 7.53 92.13 75.40
C ASP A 143 6.74 93.14 74.54
N ASP A 144 6.58 92.88 73.24
CA ASP A 144 5.73 93.68 72.35
C ASP A 144 4.92 92.85 71.34
N VAL A 145 3.82 93.48 70.87
CA VAL A 145 2.82 92.88 69.99
C VAL A 145 3.38 92.58 68.60
N ALA A 146 4.25 93.42 68.05
CA ALA A 146 4.80 93.24 66.71
C ALA A 146 5.75 92.04 66.65
N LYS A 147 6.61 91.84 67.67
CA LYS A 147 7.42 90.61 67.79
C LYS A 147 6.54 89.35 67.89
N ALA A 148 5.48 89.40 68.71
CA ALA A 148 4.55 88.29 68.87
C ALA A 148 3.89 87.89 67.54
N PHE A 149 3.35 88.86 66.79
CA PHE A 149 2.72 88.61 65.49
C PHE A 149 3.71 88.21 64.39
N ALA A 150 4.94 88.73 64.39
CA ALA A 150 5.99 88.30 63.46
C ALA A 150 6.31 86.81 63.63
N SER A 151 6.33 86.31 64.87
CA SER A 151 6.56 84.89 65.17
C SER A 151 5.42 83.97 64.72
N VAL A 152 4.16 84.43 64.80
CA VAL A 152 3.01 83.75 64.20
C VAL A 152 3.15 83.64 62.68
N GLY A 153 3.58 84.73 62.01
CA GLY A 153 3.84 84.73 60.57
C GLY A 153 4.95 83.76 60.14
N SER A 154 6.02 83.67 60.91
CA SER A 154 7.08 82.66 60.73
C SER A 154 6.53 81.24 60.89
N SER A 155 5.70 81.00 61.91
CA SER A 155 5.10 79.69 62.18
C SER A 155 4.19 79.22 61.04
N PHE A 156 3.36 80.10 60.45
CA PHE A 156 2.60 79.78 59.24
C PHE A 156 3.49 79.46 58.02
N SER A 157 4.62 80.17 57.89
CA SER A 157 5.58 79.93 56.82
C SER A 157 6.26 78.56 56.96
N ASN A 158 6.50 78.11 58.20
CA ASN A 158 7.09 76.81 58.49
C ASN A 158 6.11 75.66 58.23
N LEU A 159 4.86 75.77 58.71
CA LEU A 159 3.78 74.83 58.39
C LEU A 159 3.54 74.68 56.88
N HIS A 160 3.67 75.77 56.10
CA HIS A 160 3.55 75.70 54.65
C HIS A 160 4.69 74.89 53.98
N LYS A 161 5.93 74.97 54.49
CA LYS A 161 7.05 74.17 54.01
C LYS A 161 6.87 72.69 54.35
N GLU A 162 6.52 72.40 55.60
CA GLU A 162 6.26 71.05 56.11
C GLU A 162 5.18 70.34 55.28
N LEU A 163 4.00 70.96 55.14
CA LEU A 163 2.89 70.42 54.35
C LEU A 163 3.31 70.16 52.89
N LYS A 164 4.11 71.05 52.29
CA LYS A 164 4.60 70.86 50.91
C LYS A 164 5.57 69.68 50.79
N ASN A 165 6.42 69.46 51.81
CA ASN A 165 7.34 68.33 51.82
C ASN A 165 6.60 66.99 51.98
N GLU A 166 5.65 66.92 52.91
CA GLU A 166 4.79 65.74 53.10
C GLU A 166 4.00 65.39 51.83
N ILE A 167 3.39 66.39 51.18
CA ILE A 167 2.68 66.19 49.89
C ILE A 167 3.64 65.64 48.82
N ASN A 168 4.84 66.21 48.69
CA ASN A 168 5.84 65.73 47.72
C ASN A 168 6.28 64.29 48.02
N GLN A 169 6.42 63.92 49.30
CA GLN A 169 6.76 62.56 49.70
C GLN A 169 5.63 61.58 49.33
N VAL A 170 4.38 61.90 49.65
CA VAL A 170 3.21 61.08 49.28
C VAL A 170 3.12 60.89 47.76
N VAL A 171 3.41 61.93 46.96
CA VAL A 171 3.46 61.83 45.49
C VAL A 171 4.63 60.94 45.03
N SER A 172 5.81 61.06 45.67
CA SER A 172 7.01 60.27 45.34
C SER A 172 6.94 58.81 45.79
N ASP A 173 6.10 58.48 46.76
CA ASP A 173 5.90 57.12 47.28
C ASP A 173 4.64 56.44 46.72
N SER A 174 3.91 57.11 45.82
CA SER A 174 2.79 56.47 45.12
C SER A 174 3.25 55.24 44.32
N LEU A 175 2.55 54.13 44.54
CA LEU A 175 2.74 52.88 43.78
C LEU A 175 1.91 52.82 42.51
N VAL A 176 0.97 53.76 42.30
CA VAL A 176 0.15 53.85 41.09
C VAL A 176 0.27 55.27 40.56
N LYS A 177 0.80 55.40 39.34
CA LYS A 177 1.10 56.69 38.74
C LYS A 177 0.68 56.66 37.27
N GLN A 178 -0.06 57.66 36.86
CA GLN A 178 -0.26 57.94 35.44
C GLN A 178 0.94 58.75 34.95
N ASP A 179 1.54 58.38 33.82
CA ASP A 179 2.47 59.25 33.12
C ASP A 179 1.69 60.36 32.39
N ASP A 180 1.99 61.63 32.68
CA ASP A 180 1.25 62.78 32.13
C ASP A 180 1.35 62.92 30.60
N LYS A 181 2.26 62.20 29.93
CA LYS A 181 2.47 62.26 28.48
C LYS A 181 1.86 61.05 27.78
N THR A 182 2.22 59.83 28.20
CA THR A 182 1.72 58.60 27.57
C THR A 182 0.32 58.24 28.05
N HIS A 183 -0.11 58.78 29.20
CA HIS A 183 -1.33 58.45 29.93
C HIS A 183 -1.37 57.00 30.45
N ASP A 184 -0.24 56.27 30.38
CA ASP A 184 -0.11 54.92 30.91
C ASP A 184 -0.18 54.93 32.44
N ILE A 185 -0.92 53.99 33.02
CA ILE A 185 -0.98 53.78 34.47
C ILE A 185 0.05 52.72 34.84
N ALA A 186 1.21 53.17 35.31
CA ALA A 186 2.23 52.28 35.85
C ALA A 186 1.88 51.86 37.29
N VAL A 187 1.96 50.56 37.56
CA VAL A 187 1.86 49.99 38.91
C VAL A 187 3.27 49.54 39.35
N GLY A 188 3.85 50.26 40.29
CA GLY A 188 5.20 50.00 40.83
C GLY A 188 6.36 50.38 39.91
N GLY A 189 6.12 51.04 38.76
CA GLY A 189 7.15 51.27 37.73
C GLY A 189 8.40 52.07 38.17
N GLU A 190 8.29 52.90 39.21
CA GLU A 190 9.41 53.67 39.79
C GLU A 190 10.09 52.94 40.98
N LYS A 191 9.73 51.68 41.26
CA LYS A 191 10.22 50.87 42.40
C LYS A 191 10.77 49.53 41.89
N SER A 192 11.80 48.98 42.52
CA SER A 192 12.54 47.79 42.04
C SER A 192 11.86 46.41 42.29
N GLY A 193 10.53 46.39 42.44
CA GLY A 193 9.77 45.17 42.76
C GLY A 193 9.47 44.32 41.51
N THR A 194 9.68 43.00 41.61
CA THR A 194 9.44 42.05 40.50
C THR A 194 8.06 41.37 40.52
N LYS A 195 7.20 41.73 41.49
CA LYS A 195 5.88 41.10 41.69
C LYS A 195 4.85 42.12 42.18
N VAL A 196 3.75 42.24 41.44
CA VAL A 196 2.49 42.82 41.91
C VAL A 196 1.59 41.68 42.38
N THR A 197 0.89 41.85 43.50
CA THR A 197 -0.06 40.85 44.03
C THR A 197 -1.44 41.47 44.21
N PHE A 198 -2.47 40.77 43.70
CA PHE A 198 -3.87 41.14 43.87
C PHE A 198 -4.57 40.37 45.01
N ALA A 199 -3.81 39.59 45.79
CA ALA A 199 -4.33 38.82 46.92
C ALA A 199 -4.88 39.72 48.05
N ASN A 200 -5.85 39.22 48.82
CA ASN A 200 -6.37 39.91 49.99
C ASN A 200 -5.44 39.77 51.23
N THR A 201 -5.86 40.33 52.37
CA THR A 201 -5.13 40.24 53.66
C THR A 201 -4.89 38.81 54.13
N ASP A 202 -5.71 37.86 53.67
CA ASP A 202 -5.68 36.45 54.05
C ASP A 202 -4.90 35.61 53.02
N GLY A 203 -4.34 36.25 51.98
CA GLY A 203 -3.63 35.61 50.87
C GLY A 203 -4.53 35.05 49.76
N ALA A 204 -5.86 35.19 49.86
CA ALA A 204 -6.79 34.69 48.85
C ALA A 204 -6.70 35.51 47.54
N THR A 205 -6.68 34.82 46.40
CA THR A 205 -6.64 35.43 45.06
C THR A 205 -7.93 36.19 44.74
N ARG A 206 -7.82 37.28 43.98
CA ARG A 206 -8.97 38.05 43.46
C ARG A 206 -9.11 37.87 41.95
N THR A 207 -10.34 37.95 41.46
CA THR A 207 -10.64 38.05 40.04
C THR A 207 -10.19 39.40 39.50
N LEU A 208 -9.37 39.40 38.45
CA LEU A 208 -9.05 40.58 37.65
C LEU A 208 -9.99 40.65 36.45
N THR A 209 -10.80 41.71 36.36
CA THR A 209 -11.77 41.93 35.27
C THR A 209 -11.32 43.10 34.37
N GLY A 210 -11.92 43.22 33.18
CA GLY A 210 -11.56 44.28 32.22
C GLY A 210 -10.26 44.05 31.44
N VAL A 211 -9.62 42.88 31.57
CA VAL A 211 -8.42 42.52 30.82
C VAL A 211 -8.77 42.34 29.34
N LYS A 212 -8.34 43.30 28.50
CA LYS A 212 -8.36 43.19 27.03
C LYS A 212 -7.60 41.92 26.62
N ALA A 213 -8.00 41.28 25.52
CA ALA A 213 -7.22 40.20 24.94
C ALA A 213 -5.80 40.72 24.62
N GLY A 214 -4.79 40.05 25.15
CA GLY A 214 -3.38 40.37 24.92
C GLY A 214 -2.91 39.90 23.55
N ASP A 215 -1.91 40.55 22.96
CA ASP A 215 -1.40 40.15 21.66
C ASP A 215 -0.67 38.80 21.78
N LEU A 216 -1.03 37.82 20.94
CA LEU A 216 -0.45 36.46 20.97
C LEU A 216 0.76 36.38 20.01
N THR A 217 1.90 36.90 20.44
CA THR A 217 3.18 36.86 19.70
C THR A 217 4.28 36.21 20.55
N GLU A 218 5.35 35.73 19.91
CA GLU A 218 6.47 35.03 20.57
C GLU A 218 7.12 35.85 21.70
N THR A 219 7.17 37.17 21.55
CA THR A 219 7.77 38.10 22.52
C THR A 219 6.74 38.83 23.39
N SER A 220 5.47 38.41 23.36
CA SER A 220 4.42 39.10 24.12
C SER A 220 4.57 38.93 25.62
N THR A 221 4.39 40.04 26.34
CA THR A 221 4.29 40.07 27.81
C THR A 221 2.87 40.39 28.28
N ASP A 222 1.89 40.42 27.37
CA ASP A 222 0.51 40.77 27.70
C ASP A 222 -0.17 39.67 28.53
N ALA A 223 -1.12 40.08 29.38
CA ALA A 223 -1.96 39.14 30.10
C ALA A 223 -3.00 38.52 29.16
N VAL A 224 -2.96 37.19 29.01
CA VAL A 224 -4.01 36.44 28.29
C VAL A 224 -5.31 36.42 29.09
N ASN A 225 -6.44 36.62 28.41
CA ASN A 225 -7.76 36.62 29.06
C ASN A 225 -8.54 35.31 28.82
N GLY A 226 -9.68 35.18 29.52
CA GLY A 226 -10.50 33.97 29.49
C GLY A 226 -11.01 33.57 28.10
N SER A 227 -11.31 34.54 27.21
CA SER A 227 -11.75 34.25 25.84
C SER A 227 -10.65 33.61 24.99
N GLN A 228 -9.40 34.04 25.12
CA GLN A 228 -8.27 33.49 24.36
C GLN A 228 -7.95 32.05 24.78
N LEU A 229 -7.98 31.77 26.09
CA LEU A 229 -7.79 30.42 26.62
C LEU A 229 -8.98 29.52 26.24
N TYR A 230 -10.21 30.04 26.24
CA TYR A 230 -11.38 29.31 25.78
C TYR A 230 -11.28 28.90 24.30
N GLU A 231 -10.93 29.83 23.40
CA GLU A 231 -10.72 29.53 21.98
C GLU A 231 -9.62 28.47 21.77
N THR A 232 -8.52 28.57 22.51
CA THR A 232 -7.45 27.56 22.51
C THR A 232 -7.99 26.18 22.92
N ASN A 233 -8.79 26.11 23.99
CA ASN A 233 -9.40 24.85 24.46
C ASN A 233 -10.41 24.25 23.48
N GLN A 234 -11.15 25.09 22.73
CA GLN A 234 -12.02 24.64 21.64
C GLN A 234 -11.18 24.01 20.50
N ASN A 235 -10.06 24.62 20.13
CA ASN A 235 -9.15 24.07 19.13
C ASN A 235 -8.53 22.73 19.57
N VAL A 236 -8.09 22.62 20.83
CA VAL A 236 -7.60 21.35 21.40
C VAL A 236 -8.67 20.25 21.37
N SER A 237 -9.91 20.61 21.67
CA SER A 237 -11.06 19.69 21.64
C SER A 237 -11.38 19.24 20.20
N ALA A 238 -11.30 20.14 19.21
CA ALA A 238 -11.43 19.80 17.79
C ALA A 238 -10.31 18.84 17.32
N VAL A 239 -9.06 19.06 17.73
CA VAL A 239 -7.94 18.14 17.45
C VAL A 239 -8.18 16.75 18.04
N SER A 240 -8.67 16.67 19.29
CA SER A 240 -9.01 15.39 19.95
C SER A 240 -10.11 14.62 19.20
N ASN A 241 -11.16 15.31 18.75
CA ASN A 241 -12.25 14.71 17.96
C ASN A 241 -11.77 14.24 16.58
N ASN A 242 -10.93 15.05 15.91
CA ASN A 242 -10.34 14.69 14.62
C ASN A 242 -9.44 13.45 14.75
N LEU A 243 -8.68 13.32 15.84
CA LEU A 243 -7.85 12.14 16.11
C LEU A 243 -8.69 10.87 16.35
N GLN A 244 -9.79 10.96 17.09
CA GLN A 244 -10.73 9.85 17.28
C GLN A 244 -11.40 9.44 15.95
N THR A 245 -11.74 10.41 15.11
CA THR A 245 -12.30 10.15 13.76
C THR A 245 -11.26 9.43 12.89
N ALA A 246 -10.03 9.95 12.84
CA ALA A 246 -8.93 9.36 12.07
C ALA A 246 -8.63 7.92 12.52
N ALA A 247 -8.56 7.65 13.82
CA ALA A 247 -8.37 6.30 14.34
C ALA A 247 -9.55 5.36 13.98
N THR A 248 -10.78 5.86 14.05
CA THR A 248 -11.98 5.12 13.63
C THR A 248 -11.96 4.78 12.14
N ASP A 249 -11.54 5.71 11.28
CA ASP A 249 -11.49 5.50 9.83
C ASP A 249 -10.31 4.61 9.42
N ILE A 250 -9.17 4.69 10.11
CA ILE A 250 -8.06 3.73 9.96
C ILE A 250 -8.55 2.32 10.34
N ALA A 251 -9.30 2.17 11.43
CA ALA A 251 -9.88 0.87 11.82
C ALA A 251 -10.80 0.30 10.72
N LYS A 252 -11.71 1.12 10.17
CA LYS A 252 -12.55 0.72 9.02
C LYS A 252 -11.70 0.29 7.81
N SER A 253 -10.60 1.00 7.55
CA SER A 253 -9.72 0.72 6.39
C SER A 253 -9.01 -0.63 6.46
N PHE A 254 -8.75 -1.15 7.67
CA PHE A 254 -8.21 -2.51 7.85
C PHE A 254 -9.26 -3.61 7.58
N GLY A 255 -10.55 -3.32 7.75
CA GLY A 255 -11.60 -4.34 7.65
C GLY A 255 -11.46 -5.41 8.74
N GLY A 256 -11.89 -6.65 8.47
CA GLY A 256 -11.74 -7.78 9.40
C GLY A 256 -12.41 -7.61 10.77
N GLY A 257 -13.32 -6.65 10.94
CA GLY A 257 -13.89 -6.29 12.25
C GLY A 257 -13.00 -5.43 13.14
N ALA A 258 -11.88 -4.89 12.62
CA ALA A 258 -11.07 -3.91 13.34
C ALA A 258 -11.91 -2.69 13.76
N LYS A 259 -11.68 -2.20 14.98
CA LYS A 259 -12.44 -1.10 15.58
C LYS A 259 -11.53 -0.23 16.43
N TYR A 260 -11.84 1.06 16.50
CA TYR A 260 -11.34 1.96 17.52
C TYR A 260 -12.53 2.55 18.27
N GLU A 261 -12.60 2.39 19.59
CA GLU A 261 -13.71 2.87 20.42
C GLU A 261 -13.23 3.13 21.84
N ASN A 262 -13.71 4.20 22.48
CA ASN A 262 -13.36 4.59 23.86
C ASN A 262 -11.85 4.69 24.16
N GLY A 263 -11.01 4.91 23.14
CA GLY A 263 -9.56 4.98 23.26
C GLY A 263 -8.81 3.67 22.97
N GLU A 264 -9.52 2.55 22.81
CA GLU A 264 -8.97 1.21 22.65
C GLU A 264 -9.08 0.69 21.21
N TRP A 265 -8.09 -0.10 20.79
CA TRP A 265 -8.05 -0.78 19.50
C TRP A 265 -8.49 -2.24 19.61
N SER A 266 -9.45 -2.64 18.78
CA SER A 266 -9.76 -4.03 18.48
C SER A 266 -9.03 -4.45 17.20
N ALA A 267 -8.23 -5.51 17.28
CA ALA A 267 -7.50 -6.06 16.13
C ALA A 267 -8.45 -6.66 15.08
N PRO A 268 -8.10 -6.64 13.79
CA PRO A 268 -8.84 -7.36 12.76
C PRO A 268 -8.69 -8.88 12.93
N SER A 269 -9.67 -9.60 12.40
CA SER A 269 -9.59 -11.03 12.11
C SER A 269 -9.92 -11.26 10.64
N PHE A 270 -8.97 -11.85 9.90
CA PHE A 270 -9.14 -12.18 8.48
C PHE A 270 -9.24 -13.70 8.31
N LYS A 271 -10.38 -14.17 7.80
CA LYS A 271 -10.59 -15.58 7.45
C LYS A 271 -10.32 -15.80 5.98
N PHE A 272 -9.29 -16.59 5.67
CA PHE A 272 -8.96 -16.98 4.29
C PHE A 272 -8.94 -18.50 4.16
N LYS A 273 -9.31 -18.98 2.96
CA LYS A 273 -9.07 -20.38 2.58
C LYS A 273 -7.64 -20.52 2.09
N THR A 274 -6.87 -21.34 2.80
CA THR A 274 -5.46 -21.58 2.53
C THR A 274 -5.19 -23.06 2.29
N VAL A 275 -4.13 -23.38 1.57
CA VAL A 275 -3.67 -24.76 1.43
C VAL A 275 -2.81 -25.11 2.65
N ASN A 276 -3.11 -26.24 3.30
CA ASN A 276 -2.39 -26.73 4.46
C ASN A 276 -0.90 -27.00 4.16
N ASP A 277 -0.08 -27.23 5.18
CA ASP A 277 1.38 -27.32 5.00
C ASP A 277 1.84 -28.58 4.24
N ASP A 278 1.00 -29.63 4.22
CA ASP A 278 1.20 -30.82 3.40
C ASP A 278 0.84 -30.63 1.91
N GLY A 279 0.24 -29.50 1.52
CA GLY A 279 -0.20 -29.26 0.14
C GLY A 279 -1.44 -30.05 -0.31
N ASN A 280 -2.11 -30.78 0.60
CA ASN A 280 -3.10 -31.81 0.24
C ASN A 280 -4.56 -31.45 0.53
N LYS A 281 -4.83 -30.35 1.25
CA LYS A 281 -6.18 -29.89 1.65
C LYS A 281 -6.27 -28.38 1.69
N VAL A 282 -7.47 -27.88 1.43
CA VAL A 282 -7.87 -26.48 1.67
C VAL A 282 -8.56 -26.39 3.03
N GLU A 283 -8.13 -25.44 3.86
CA GLU A 283 -8.65 -25.18 5.21
C GLU A 283 -8.97 -23.68 5.40
N ASP A 284 -9.94 -23.36 6.24
CA ASP A 284 -10.18 -21.98 6.68
C ASP A 284 -9.19 -21.63 7.79
N LYS A 285 -8.42 -20.54 7.61
CA LYS A 285 -7.42 -20.06 8.56
C LYS A 285 -7.68 -18.60 8.93
N ASP A 286 -7.66 -18.32 10.23
CA ASP A 286 -7.85 -17.00 10.81
C ASP A 286 -6.50 -16.31 11.04
N TYR A 287 -6.41 -15.03 10.69
CA TYR A 287 -5.19 -14.21 10.75
C TYR A 287 -5.45 -12.89 11.49
N SER A 288 -4.53 -12.50 12.38
CA SER A 288 -4.69 -11.33 13.26
C SER A 288 -4.18 -10.02 12.66
N THR A 289 -3.40 -10.12 11.58
CA THR A 289 -2.83 -8.97 10.88
C THR A 289 -2.93 -9.13 9.36
N VAL A 290 -2.88 -8.00 8.66
CA VAL A 290 -2.86 -7.94 7.18
C VAL A 290 -1.64 -8.68 6.62
N ALA A 291 -0.47 -8.54 7.26
CA ALA A 291 0.78 -9.17 6.81
C ALA A 291 0.74 -10.70 6.91
N GLU A 292 0.25 -11.25 8.04
CA GLU A 292 0.09 -12.70 8.20
C GLU A 292 -0.90 -13.26 7.18
N ALA A 293 -2.02 -12.57 6.95
CA ALA A 293 -3.05 -12.98 6.01
C ALA A 293 -2.52 -13.06 4.56
N PHE A 294 -1.85 -12.01 4.09
CA PHE A 294 -1.24 -12.02 2.74
C PHE A 294 -0.10 -13.03 2.62
N SER A 295 0.69 -13.24 3.68
CA SER A 295 1.72 -14.29 3.70
C SER A 295 1.11 -15.69 3.55
N GLY A 296 0.04 -15.99 4.30
CA GLY A 296 -0.67 -17.26 4.21
C GLY A 296 -1.33 -17.55 2.85
N VAL A 297 -1.91 -16.50 2.24
CA VAL A 297 -2.43 -16.58 0.86
C VAL A 297 -1.28 -16.77 -0.15
N GLY A 298 -0.16 -16.07 0.02
CA GLY A 298 1.05 -16.22 -0.81
C GLY A 298 1.59 -17.65 -0.81
N SER A 299 1.82 -18.21 0.38
CA SER A 299 2.26 -19.62 0.51
C SER A 299 1.24 -20.62 -0.04
N SER A 300 -0.07 -20.29 -0.03
CA SER A 300 -1.09 -21.13 -0.66
C SER A 300 -0.99 -21.12 -2.18
N PHE A 301 -0.69 -19.96 -2.80
CA PHE A 301 -0.43 -19.89 -4.24
C PHE A 301 0.84 -20.63 -4.65
N GLU A 302 1.92 -20.55 -3.86
CA GLU A 302 3.16 -21.30 -4.11
C GLU A 302 2.91 -22.82 -4.07
N LYS A 303 2.15 -23.31 -3.08
CA LYS A 303 1.75 -24.72 -2.97
C LYS A 303 0.93 -25.18 -4.18
N LEU A 304 -0.09 -24.42 -4.58
CA LEU A 304 -0.91 -24.73 -5.77
C LEU A 304 -0.09 -24.70 -7.07
N HIS A 305 0.83 -23.75 -7.21
CA HIS A 305 1.71 -23.67 -8.38
C HIS A 305 2.65 -24.88 -8.48
N LYS A 306 3.16 -25.35 -7.34
CA LYS A 306 3.96 -26.58 -7.25
C LYS A 306 3.13 -27.81 -7.63
N GLU A 307 1.95 -28.01 -7.03
CA GLU A 307 1.05 -29.14 -7.32
C GLU A 307 0.66 -29.17 -8.81
N PHE A 308 0.32 -28.02 -9.39
CA PHE A 308 0.00 -27.90 -10.82
C PHE A 308 1.20 -28.26 -11.72
N THR A 309 2.42 -27.83 -11.34
CA THR A 309 3.65 -28.19 -12.04
C THR A 309 3.92 -29.68 -11.95
N GLU A 310 3.83 -30.28 -10.76
CA GLU A 310 4.02 -31.73 -10.56
C GLU A 310 2.98 -32.56 -11.33
N SER A 311 1.72 -32.13 -11.33
CA SER A 311 0.64 -32.76 -12.10
C SER A 311 0.88 -32.67 -13.61
N ASN A 312 1.27 -31.51 -14.14
CA ASN A 312 1.63 -31.34 -15.55
C ASN A 312 2.85 -32.18 -15.95
N THR A 313 3.85 -32.29 -15.08
CA THR A 313 5.00 -33.19 -15.28
C THR A 313 4.55 -34.64 -15.33
N ALA A 314 3.73 -35.10 -14.37
CA ALA A 314 3.19 -36.45 -14.35
C ALA A 314 2.34 -36.78 -15.59
N ILE A 315 1.51 -35.85 -16.06
CA ILE A 315 0.74 -35.97 -17.31
C ILE A 315 1.69 -36.06 -18.51
N THR A 316 2.70 -35.19 -18.57
CA THR A 316 3.69 -35.16 -19.67
C THR A 316 4.48 -36.46 -19.76
N GLU A 317 4.96 -36.98 -18.64
CA GLU A 317 5.67 -38.27 -18.60
C GLU A 317 4.73 -39.46 -18.89
N ASN A 318 3.47 -39.40 -18.43
CA ASN A 318 2.48 -40.43 -18.80
C ASN A 318 2.22 -40.47 -20.32
N ILE A 319 2.12 -39.31 -20.97
CA ILE A 319 1.99 -39.19 -22.42
C ILE A 319 3.26 -39.70 -23.13
N LYS A 320 4.45 -39.27 -22.69
CA LYS A 320 5.74 -39.76 -23.23
C LYS A 320 5.91 -41.28 -23.13
N GLN A 321 5.36 -41.89 -22.08
CA GLN A 321 5.47 -43.32 -21.83
C GLN A 321 4.42 -44.16 -22.58
N ASN A 322 3.21 -43.62 -22.82
CA ASN A 322 2.07 -44.43 -23.29
C ASN A 322 1.46 -44.00 -24.63
N ALA A 323 1.77 -42.82 -25.16
CA ALA A 323 1.27 -42.38 -26.46
C ALA A 323 2.15 -42.89 -27.62
N LEU A 324 1.54 -43.09 -28.79
CA LEU A 324 2.25 -43.31 -30.05
C LEU A 324 2.76 -41.95 -30.57
N LEU A 325 4.05 -41.67 -30.37
CA LEU A 325 4.62 -40.34 -30.62
C LEU A 325 5.42 -40.26 -31.92
N TRP A 326 5.47 -39.06 -32.48
CA TRP A 326 6.35 -38.72 -33.60
C TRP A 326 7.80 -38.64 -33.12
N SER A 327 8.70 -39.34 -33.81
CA SER A 327 10.15 -39.22 -33.65
C SER A 327 10.70 -38.30 -34.74
N GLN A 328 11.35 -37.20 -34.34
CA GLN A 328 12.02 -36.30 -35.29
C GLN A 328 13.17 -37.02 -36.00
N ASP A 329 14.01 -37.77 -35.28
CA ASP A 329 15.16 -38.52 -35.84
C ASP A 329 14.78 -39.62 -36.85
N LYS A 330 13.51 -40.05 -36.87
CA LYS A 330 12.98 -41.08 -37.78
C LYS A 330 11.96 -40.54 -38.77
N GLU A 331 11.60 -39.26 -38.66
CA GLU A 331 10.55 -38.61 -39.45
C GLU A 331 9.26 -39.46 -39.56
N ALA A 332 8.86 -40.09 -38.45
CA ALA A 332 7.74 -41.03 -38.40
C ALA A 332 7.15 -41.18 -36.99
N PHE A 333 5.90 -41.65 -36.91
CA PHE A 333 5.35 -42.19 -35.66
C PHE A 333 6.02 -43.51 -35.32
N VAL A 334 6.57 -43.63 -34.10
CA VAL A 334 7.31 -44.83 -33.68
C VAL A 334 6.46 -45.73 -32.78
N ALA A 335 6.21 -46.96 -33.24
CA ALA A 335 5.48 -47.98 -32.50
C ALA A 335 6.40 -48.72 -31.49
N THR A 336 7.12 -47.98 -30.64
CA THR A 336 8.00 -48.55 -29.61
C THR A 336 7.51 -48.21 -28.20
N HIS A 337 7.44 -49.21 -27.33
CA HIS A 337 6.99 -49.08 -25.94
C HIS A 337 7.96 -49.82 -25.00
N GLY A 338 7.92 -49.50 -23.71
CA GLY A 338 8.89 -49.93 -22.71
C GLY A 338 9.58 -48.76 -21.99
N ALA A 339 10.45 -49.10 -21.04
CA ALA A 339 11.23 -48.13 -20.29
C ALA A 339 12.24 -47.39 -21.20
N GLU A 340 12.69 -46.21 -20.76
CA GLU A 340 13.72 -45.45 -21.46
C GLU A 340 15.03 -46.25 -21.56
N GLY A 341 15.66 -46.23 -22.74
CA GLY A 341 16.79 -47.11 -23.09
C GLY A 341 16.41 -48.52 -23.57
N ASP A 342 15.26 -49.06 -23.15
CA ASP A 342 14.84 -50.45 -23.41
C ASP A 342 13.57 -50.58 -24.29
N LYS A 343 13.19 -49.51 -25.01
CA LYS A 343 11.99 -49.48 -25.87
C LYS A 343 12.09 -50.50 -27.01
N LYS A 344 11.02 -51.29 -27.21
CA LYS A 344 10.93 -52.36 -28.22
C LYS A 344 9.76 -52.16 -29.18
N ASN A 345 9.93 -52.61 -30.42
CA ASN A 345 8.86 -52.62 -31.42
C ASN A 345 7.63 -53.37 -30.87
N SER A 346 6.48 -52.72 -30.92
CA SER A 346 5.24 -53.15 -30.31
C SER A 346 4.15 -53.37 -31.35
N LYS A 347 3.20 -54.27 -31.06
CA LYS A 347 2.07 -54.53 -31.96
C LYS A 347 1.11 -53.35 -31.98
N ILE A 348 0.71 -52.90 -33.16
CA ILE A 348 -0.52 -52.11 -33.34
C ILE A 348 -1.64 -53.10 -33.64
N THR A 349 -2.66 -53.14 -32.81
CA THR A 349 -3.82 -54.05 -32.93
C THR A 349 -5.12 -53.26 -32.99
N SER A 350 -6.24 -53.94 -33.22
CA SER A 350 -7.57 -53.33 -33.43
C SER A 350 -7.64 -52.38 -34.63
N LEU A 351 -6.75 -52.55 -35.61
CA LEU A 351 -6.81 -51.88 -36.91
C LEU A 351 -7.99 -52.45 -37.72
N ALA A 352 -8.87 -51.57 -38.21
CA ALA A 352 -9.84 -51.93 -39.23
C ALA A 352 -9.14 -52.37 -40.54
N ASN A 353 -9.88 -53.04 -41.43
CA ASN A 353 -9.34 -53.42 -42.74
C ASN A 353 -9.16 -52.16 -43.60
N GLY A 354 -7.92 -51.87 -44.02
CA GLY A 354 -7.61 -50.75 -44.90
C GLY A 354 -8.00 -51.03 -46.36
N SER A 355 -8.35 -49.98 -47.11
CA SER A 355 -8.66 -50.06 -48.54
C SER A 355 -7.46 -50.58 -49.34
N ILE A 356 -7.63 -51.70 -50.06
CA ILE A 356 -6.59 -52.27 -50.94
C ILE A 356 -6.79 -51.71 -52.36
N THR A 357 -6.32 -50.49 -52.58
CA THR A 357 -6.33 -49.81 -53.89
C THR A 357 -4.98 -49.17 -54.17
N LYS A 358 -4.71 -48.86 -55.45
CA LYS A 358 -3.40 -48.40 -55.93
C LYS A 358 -2.85 -47.19 -55.15
N ASP A 359 -3.70 -46.24 -54.83
CA ASP A 359 -3.33 -44.94 -54.25
C ASP A 359 -3.72 -44.84 -52.76
N SER A 360 -3.99 -45.97 -52.10
CA SER A 360 -4.36 -46.04 -50.68
C SER A 360 -3.18 -45.75 -49.75
N THR A 361 -3.44 -44.99 -48.69
CA THR A 361 -2.51 -44.73 -47.58
C THR A 361 -2.98 -45.35 -46.26
N GLU A 362 -3.94 -46.27 -46.31
CA GLU A 362 -4.50 -46.93 -45.13
C GLU A 362 -3.63 -48.14 -44.71
N ALA A 363 -3.48 -48.35 -43.40
CA ALA A 363 -2.76 -49.52 -42.89
C ALA A 363 -3.58 -50.81 -43.11
N VAL A 364 -2.94 -51.83 -43.69
CA VAL A 364 -3.54 -53.18 -43.79
C VAL A 364 -3.28 -53.97 -42.51
N ASN A 365 -4.24 -54.82 -42.12
CA ASN A 365 -4.10 -55.71 -40.97
C ASN A 365 -3.83 -57.18 -41.39
N GLY A 366 -3.52 -58.03 -40.40
CA GLY A 366 -3.15 -59.43 -40.65
C GLY A 366 -4.23 -60.27 -41.35
N SER A 367 -5.52 -59.92 -41.24
CA SER A 367 -6.60 -60.68 -41.89
C SER A 367 -6.57 -60.52 -43.41
N GLN A 368 -6.16 -59.35 -43.90
CA GLN A 368 -6.10 -59.02 -45.33
C GLN A 368 -4.91 -59.68 -46.02
N LEU A 369 -3.76 -59.72 -45.32
CA LEU A 369 -2.60 -60.47 -45.78
C LEU A 369 -2.84 -61.98 -45.72
N TYR A 370 -3.54 -62.47 -44.69
CA TYR A 370 -3.98 -63.87 -44.62
C TYR A 370 -4.88 -64.24 -45.80
N GLU A 371 -5.93 -63.46 -46.10
CA GLU A 371 -6.82 -63.70 -47.24
C GLU A 371 -6.06 -63.73 -48.58
N THR A 372 -5.06 -62.86 -48.73
CA THR A 372 -4.18 -62.85 -49.91
C THR A 372 -3.38 -64.15 -50.01
N ASN A 373 -2.73 -64.58 -48.93
CA ASN A 373 -1.90 -65.79 -48.93
C ASN A 373 -2.73 -67.08 -49.09
N ASP A 374 -3.91 -67.15 -48.47
CA ASP A 374 -4.86 -68.27 -48.64
C ASP A 374 -5.33 -68.40 -50.10
N LYS A 375 -5.68 -67.27 -50.75
CA LYS A 375 -5.99 -67.25 -52.19
C LYS A 375 -4.81 -67.72 -53.04
N VAL A 376 -3.59 -67.27 -52.76
CA VAL A 376 -2.38 -67.71 -53.48
C VAL A 376 -2.14 -69.21 -53.29
N ALA A 377 -2.34 -69.76 -52.10
CA ALA A 377 -2.27 -71.20 -51.86
C ALA A 377 -3.32 -71.97 -52.68
N SER A 378 -4.56 -71.48 -52.72
CA SER A 378 -5.65 -72.11 -53.49
C SER A 378 -5.34 -72.21 -55.00
N TYR A 379 -4.62 -71.23 -55.58
CA TYR A 379 -4.23 -71.25 -56.99
C TYR A 379 -3.14 -72.28 -57.33
N PHE A 380 -2.30 -72.68 -56.37
CA PHE A 380 -1.34 -73.75 -56.60
C PHE A 380 -2.00 -75.14 -56.65
N GLY A 381 -3.14 -75.34 -55.98
CA GLY A 381 -3.75 -76.65 -55.86
C GLY A 381 -2.83 -77.65 -55.14
N GLY A 382 -2.91 -78.94 -55.47
CA GLY A 382 -2.02 -79.98 -54.92
C GLY A 382 -2.05 -80.14 -53.39
N GLY A 383 -3.01 -79.53 -52.69
CA GLY A 383 -3.03 -79.50 -51.22
C GLY A 383 -2.22 -78.37 -50.58
N ALA A 384 -1.72 -77.40 -51.35
CA ALA A 384 -1.13 -76.17 -50.81
C ALA A 384 -2.10 -75.43 -49.88
N LYS A 385 -1.58 -74.85 -48.80
CA LYS A 385 -2.36 -74.10 -47.80
C LYS A 385 -1.54 -72.99 -47.15
N TYR A 386 -2.21 -71.97 -46.65
CA TYR A 386 -1.64 -71.01 -45.71
C TYR A 386 -2.52 -70.97 -44.45
N GLU A 387 -2.05 -71.53 -43.35
CA GLU A 387 -2.85 -71.75 -42.14
C GLU A 387 -2.03 -71.37 -40.90
N ASN A 388 -2.64 -70.67 -39.94
CA ASN A 388 -1.98 -70.17 -38.72
C ASN A 388 -0.74 -69.26 -38.94
N GLY A 389 -0.50 -68.79 -40.17
CA GLY A 389 0.69 -68.00 -40.54
C GLY A 389 1.79 -68.83 -41.21
N ASP A 390 1.63 -70.15 -41.29
CA ASP A 390 2.59 -71.07 -41.89
C ASP A 390 2.15 -71.48 -43.31
N TRP A 391 3.12 -71.62 -44.20
CA TRP A 391 2.91 -72.04 -45.59
C TRP A 391 3.15 -73.54 -45.77
N THR A 392 2.18 -74.23 -46.36
CA THR A 392 2.29 -75.63 -46.80
C THR A 392 2.43 -75.67 -48.32
N ALA A 393 3.52 -76.26 -48.82
CA ALA A 393 3.77 -76.43 -50.25
C ALA A 393 2.71 -77.34 -50.92
N PRO A 394 2.42 -77.15 -52.21
CA PRO A 394 1.61 -78.09 -52.97
C PRO A 394 2.31 -79.47 -53.07
N SER A 395 1.56 -80.50 -53.43
CA SER A 395 2.08 -81.81 -53.79
C SER A 395 1.42 -82.30 -55.09
N PHE A 396 2.20 -82.29 -56.17
CA PHE A 396 1.77 -82.74 -57.49
C PHE A 396 2.25 -84.17 -57.72
N LYS A 397 1.30 -85.11 -57.79
CA LYS A 397 1.55 -86.51 -58.14
C LYS A 397 1.60 -86.65 -59.66
N ILE A 398 2.78 -86.96 -60.21
CA ILE A 398 2.98 -87.18 -61.64
C ILE A 398 3.36 -88.65 -61.85
N VAL A 399 2.69 -89.31 -62.79
CA VAL A 399 3.04 -90.66 -63.23
C VAL A 399 4.19 -90.58 -64.23
N SER A 400 5.26 -91.28 -63.92
CA SER A 400 6.48 -91.39 -64.72
C SER A 400 6.74 -92.82 -65.15
N PHE A 401 7.20 -93.00 -66.39
CA PHE A 401 7.50 -94.32 -66.95
C PHE A 401 8.96 -94.71 -66.71
N LYS A 402 9.18 -96.01 -66.52
CA LYS A 402 10.49 -96.65 -66.42
C LYS A 402 10.87 -97.25 -67.76
N ASP A 403 12.17 -97.50 -67.91
CA ASP A 403 12.78 -97.97 -69.16
C ASP A 403 12.41 -99.44 -69.48
N ASP A 404 11.70 -100.12 -68.56
CA ASP A 404 11.09 -101.45 -68.72
C ASP A 404 9.60 -101.39 -69.11
N GLY A 405 9.05 -100.20 -69.34
CA GLY A 405 7.63 -99.95 -69.67
C GLY A 405 6.69 -99.94 -68.45
N SER A 406 7.19 -100.15 -67.23
CA SER A 406 6.38 -99.98 -66.01
C SER A 406 6.22 -98.51 -65.61
N SER A 407 5.28 -98.19 -64.73
CA SER A 407 5.04 -96.81 -64.25
C SER A 407 5.21 -96.68 -62.74
N GLU A 408 5.61 -95.49 -62.30
CA GLU A 408 5.66 -95.09 -60.89
C GLU A 408 5.11 -93.67 -60.68
N GLU A 409 4.58 -93.40 -59.50
CA GLU A 409 4.05 -92.07 -59.15
C GLU A 409 5.08 -91.32 -58.29
N THR A 410 5.57 -90.18 -58.79
CA THR A 410 6.49 -89.30 -58.06
C THR A 410 5.75 -88.03 -57.61
N SER A 411 5.96 -87.61 -56.36
CA SER A 411 5.38 -86.38 -55.82
C SER A 411 6.38 -85.22 -55.92
N TYR A 412 5.91 -84.07 -56.41
CA TYR A 412 6.70 -82.85 -56.57
C TYR A 412 6.09 -81.69 -55.77
N ASP A 413 6.92 -80.97 -55.03
CA ASP A 413 6.49 -79.91 -54.09
C ASP A 413 6.30 -78.52 -54.72
N ASN A 414 6.57 -78.39 -56.03
CA ASN A 414 6.46 -77.15 -56.77
C ASN A 414 6.13 -77.39 -58.25
N VAL A 415 5.52 -76.38 -58.88
CA VAL A 415 4.99 -76.44 -60.25
C VAL A 415 6.09 -76.71 -61.29
N ALA A 416 7.27 -76.10 -61.14
CA ALA A 416 8.36 -76.25 -62.11
C ALA A 416 8.91 -77.68 -62.11
N ALA A 417 9.12 -78.28 -60.94
CA ALA A 417 9.58 -79.66 -60.82
C ALA A 417 8.51 -80.67 -61.31
N ALA A 418 7.23 -80.41 -61.05
CA ALA A 418 6.13 -81.23 -61.58
C ALA A 418 6.10 -81.26 -63.12
N PHE A 419 6.21 -80.09 -63.77
CA PHE A 419 6.28 -80.01 -65.23
C PHE A 419 7.56 -80.65 -65.79
N ALA A 420 8.71 -80.55 -65.11
CA ALA A 420 9.93 -81.24 -65.51
C ALA A 420 9.78 -82.78 -65.45
N GLY A 421 9.09 -83.28 -64.41
CA GLY A 421 8.69 -84.70 -64.31
C GLY A 421 7.78 -85.15 -65.44
N MET A 422 6.73 -84.36 -65.76
CA MET A 422 5.85 -84.63 -66.91
C MET A 422 6.62 -84.67 -68.24
N ASN A 423 7.49 -83.69 -68.48
CA ASN A 423 8.30 -83.63 -69.70
C ASN A 423 9.20 -84.87 -69.87
N THR A 424 9.79 -85.33 -68.77
CA THR A 424 10.59 -86.58 -68.73
C THR A 424 9.72 -87.78 -69.09
N SER A 425 8.50 -87.85 -68.55
CA SER A 425 7.53 -88.94 -68.81
C SER A 425 7.09 -88.99 -70.27
N PHE A 426 6.79 -87.84 -70.89
CA PHE A 426 6.47 -87.75 -72.32
C PHE A 426 7.67 -88.07 -73.22
N THR A 427 8.89 -87.67 -72.83
CA THR A 427 10.11 -88.00 -73.57
C THR A 427 10.32 -89.52 -73.63
N LYS A 428 10.12 -90.22 -72.51
CA LYS A 428 10.20 -91.68 -72.47
C LYS A 428 9.10 -92.38 -73.27
N LEU A 429 7.85 -91.94 -73.13
CA LEU A 429 6.74 -92.49 -73.91
C LEU A 429 6.96 -92.31 -75.43
N HIS A 430 7.49 -91.15 -75.85
CA HIS A 430 7.85 -90.91 -77.25
C HIS A 430 8.99 -91.83 -77.71
N HIS A 431 10.03 -92.02 -76.89
CA HIS A 431 11.12 -92.94 -77.17
C HIS A 431 10.59 -94.38 -77.34
N ASP A 432 9.83 -94.91 -76.39
CA ASP A 432 9.32 -96.28 -76.45
C ASP A 432 8.40 -96.52 -77.64
N LEU A 433 7.57 -95.53 -78.00
CA LEU A 433 6.71 -95.59 -79.17
C LEU A 433 7.53 -95.63 -80.48
N SER A 434 8.50 -94.72 -80.63
CA SER A 434 9.37 -94.64 -81.80
C SER A 434 10.25 -95.88 -81.92
N ASP A 435 11.02 -96.21 -80.89
CA ASP A 435 12.00 -97.31 -80.95
C ASP A 435 11.32 -98.67 -81.15
N ASN A 436 10.14 -98.92 -80.58
CA ASN A 436 9.47 -100.21 -80.72
C ASN A 436 8.72 -100.34 -82.06
N ILE A 437 7.97 -99.31 -82.48
CA ILE A 437 7.22 -99.37 -83.75
C ILE A 437 8.17 -99.31 -84.96
N GLU A 438 9.18 -98.43 -84.97
CA GLU A 438 10.11 -98.29 -86.11
C GLU A 438 11.02 -99.51 -86.34
N GLN A 439 11.22 -100.33 -85.31
CA GLN A 439 12.05 -101.54 -85.37
C GLN A 439 11.25 -102.82 -85.62
N ASN A 440 10.05 -102.96 -85.05
CA ASN A 440 9.33 -104.24 -85.00
C ASN A 440 8.08 -104.32 -85.89
N ALA A 441 7.58 -103.21 -86.43
CA ALA A 441 6.46 -103.23 -87.38
C ALA A 441 6.93 -103.45 -88.82
N LEU A 442 6.08 -104.06 -89.66
CA LEU A 442 6.27 -104.07 -91.11
C LEU A 442 5.79 -102.71 -91.65
N LEU A 443 6.74 -101.83 -91.96
CA LEU A 443 6.45 -100.45 -92.34
C LEU A 443 6.57 -100.24 -93.86
N TRP A 444 5.80 -99.26 -94.35
CA TRP A 444 5.93 -98.72 -95.69
C TRP A 444 7.23 -97.90 -95.79
N SER A 445 8.00 -98.09 -96.85
CA SER A 445 9.13 -97.25 -97.22
C SER A 445 8.74 -96.36 -98.38
N ASP A 446 8.70 -95.04 -98.14
CA ASP A 446 8.48 -94.06 -99.20
C ASP A 446 9.61 -94.02 -100.23
N ALA A 447 10.82 -94.47 -99.87
CA ALA A 447 11.96 -94.53 -100.77
C ALA A 447 11.91 -95.74 -101.73
N ASP A 448 11.29 -96.84 -101.29
CA ASP A 448 11.15 -98.08 -102.05
C ASP A 448 9.72 -98.28 -102.60
N GLU A 449 8.83 -97.30 -102.39
CA GLU A 449 7.39 -97.31 -102.71
C GLU A 449 6.68 -98.63 -102.36
N SER A 450 7.05 -99.25 -101.24
CA SER A 450 6.61 -100.59 -100.86
C SER A 450 6.76 -100.91 -99.37
N PHE A 451 6.08 -101.96 -98.90
CA PHE A 451 6.32 -102.52 -97.56
C PHE A 451 7.64 -103.29 -97.55
N VAL A 452 8.60 -102.84 -96.75
CA VAL A 452 9.94 -103.42 -96.69
C VAL A 452 10.08 -104.42 -95.54
N ALA A 453 10.47 -105.66 -95.85
CA ALA A 453 10.76 -106.70 -94.85
C ALA A 453 12.16 -106.53 -94.21
N LEU A 454 12.48 -105.31 -93.78
CA LEU A 454 13.73 -104.95 -93.13
C LEU A 454 13.55 -104.91 -91.61
N HIS A 455 14.33 -105.71 -90.88
CA HIS A 455 14.34 -105.72 -89.41
C HIS A 455 15.73 -105.32 -88.87
N GLY A 456 15.77 -104.55 -87.77
CA GLY A 456 16.97 -103.99 -87.17
C GLY A 456 16.92 -102.47 -86.99
N LYS A 457 17.90 -101.90 -86.27
CA LYS A 457 17.99 -100.44 -86.00
C LYS A 457 18.96 -99.75 -86.97
N GLY A 458 18.58 -98.57 -87.46
CA GLY A 458 19.44 -97.74 -88.32
C GLY A 458 20.01 -98.49 -89.54
N SER A 459 21.33 -98.39 -89.72
CA SER A 459 22.06 -99.04 -90.82
C SER A 459 22.23 -100.55 -90.69
N GLU A 460 21.80 -101.17 -89.57
CA GLU A 460 21.85 -102.62 -89.37
C GLU A 460 20.59 -103.36 -89.88
N LYS A 461 19.64 -102.60 -90.45
CA LYS A 461 18.43 -103.14 -91.10
C LYS A 461 18.81 -104.14 -92.20
N ARG A 462 18.25 -105.36 -92.10
CA ARG A 462 18.52 -106.47 -93.03
C ARG A 462 17.25 -107.16 -93.51
N ASN A 463 17.30 -107.67 -94.75
CA ASN A 463 16.24 -108.48 -95.34
C ASN A 463 15.92 -109.66 -94.42
N SER A 464 14.67 -109.73 -93.99
CA SER A 464 14.17 -110.69 -93.00
C SER A 464 13.06 -111.56 -93.60
N LYS A 465 12.94 -112.79 -93.09
CA LYS A 465 11.95 -113.74 -93.59
C LYS A 465 10.54 -113.32 -93.18
N LEU A 466 9.66 -113.12 -94.16
CA LEU A 466 8.22 -113.23 -93.94
C LEU A 466 7.89 -114.73 -93.80
N SER A 467 7.42 -115.13 -92.62
CA SER A 467 7.10 -116.52 -92.28
C SER A 467 5.67 -116.61 -91.77
N HIS A 468 5.09 -117.83 -91.74
CA HIS A 468 3.68 -118.06 -91.43
C HIS A 468 2.69 -117.41 -92.45
N LEU A 469 3.17 -117.17 -93.68
CA LEU A 469 2.32 -116.90 -94.83
C LEU A 469 1.52 -118.16 -95.19
N LEU A 470 0.27 -117.98 -95.59
CA LEU A 470 -0.53 -119.02 -96.24
C LEU A 470 -0.10 -119.18 -97.71
N ASP A 471 -0.34 -120.35 -98.28
CA ASP A 471 -0.14 -120.62 -99.71
C ASP A 471 -1.12 -119.76 -100.53
N GLY A 472 -0.61 -118.80 -101.31
CA GLY A 472 -1.42 -117.84 -102.05
C GLY A 472 -2.02 -118.42 -103.35
N ASP A 473 -3.15 -117.90 -103.82
CA ASP A 473 -3.80 -118.45 -105.03
C ASP A 473 -2.89 -118.37 -106.27
N ILE A 474 -2.77 -119.49 -107.01
CA ILE A 474 -1.96 -119.60 -108.22
C ILE A 474 -2.87 -119.48 -109.45
N SER A 475 -3.39 -118.27 -109.66
CA SER A 475 -4.25 -117.94 -110.79
C SER A 475 -3.75 -116.70 -111.55
N ALA A 476 -4.20 -116.55 -112.80
CA ALA A 476 -3.82 -115.41 -113.63
C ALA A 476 -4.44 -114.11 -113.08
N GLY A 477 -3.60 -113.24 -112.53
CA GLY A 477 -4.01 -111.98 -111.90
C GLY A 477 -4.00 -111.99 -110.37
N SER A 478 -3.60 -113.10 -109.73
CA SER A 478 -3.40 -113.15 -108.27
C SER A 478 -2.34 -112.14 -107.81
N THR A 479 -2.62 -111.47 -106.68
CA THR A 479 -1.70 -110.55 -105.98
C THR A 479 -1.19 -111.12 -104.66
N GLU A 480 -1.39 -112.42 -104.42
CA GLU A 480 -1.00 -113.08 -103.18
C GLU A 480 0.46 -113.54 -103.22
N ALA A 481 1.12 -113.54 -102.07
CA ALA A 481 2.52 -113.98 -101.98
C ALA A 481 2.60 -115.51 -102.07
N ILE A 482 3.37 -116.02 -103.04
CA ILE A 482 3.66 -117.45 -103.14
C ILE A 482 4.61 -117.90 -102.02
N THR A 483 4.36 -119.08 -101.45
CA THR A 483 5.24 -119.66 -100.43
C THR A 483 6.29 -120.61 -101.03
N GLY A 484 7.28 -120.97 -100.22
CA GLY A 484 8.25 -122.00 -100.59
C GLY A 484 7.63 -123.39 -100.82
N ASN A 485 6.47 -123.71 -100.20
CA ASN A 485 5.78 -124.97 -100.43
C ASN A 485 5.27 -125.07 -101.87
N GLN A 486 4.68 -123.98 -102.38
CA GLN A 486 4.07 -123.93 -103.71
C GLN A 486 5.13 -124.03 -104.81
N LEU A 487 6.24 -123.30 -104.67
CA LEU A 487 7.37 -123.40 -105.60
C LEU A 487 8.03 -124.79 -105.54
N TYR A 488 8.07 -125.43 -104.36
CA TYR A 488 8.55 -126.80 -104.22
C TYR A 488 7.65 -127.81 -104.97
N GLN A 489 6.32 -127.72 -104.84
CA GLN A 489 5.38 -128.57 -105.58
C GLN A 489 5.46 -128.38 -107.10
N LEU A 490 5.66 -127.15 -107.57
CA LEU A 490 5.88 -126.87 -109.00
C LEU A 490 7.11 -127.60 -109.54
N ASN A 491 8.26 -127.50 -108.85
CA ASN A 491 9.48 -128.17 -109.27
C ASN A 491 9.34 -129.70 -109.23
N GLN A 492 8.68 -130.26 -108.22
CA GLN A 492 8.36 -131.69 -108.13
C GLN A 492 7.50 -132.17 -109.33
N THR A 493 6.52 -131.35 -109.75
CA THR A 493 5.66 -131.66 -110.90
C THR A 493 6.45 -131.62 -112.21
N LEU A 494 7.29 -130.60 -112.40
CA LEU A 494 8.12 -130.45 -113.61
C LEU A 494 9.14 -131.60 -113.74
N ALA A 495 9.70 -132.09 -112.64
CA ALA A 495 10.60 -133.23 -112.64
C ALA A 495 9.92 -134.52 -113.13
N SER A 496 8.69 -134.76 -112.65
CA SER A 496 7.85 -135.89 -113.08
C SER A 496 7.59 -135.86 -114.60
N TYR A 497 7.29 -134.68 -115.17
CA TYR A 497 7.01 -134.53 -116.60
C TYR A 497 8.22 -134.73 -117.52
N LEU A 498 9.44 -134.44 -117.05
CA LEU A 498 10.65 -134.74 -117.82
C LEU A 498 10.91 -136.25 -117.92
N GLY A 499 10.48 -137.05 -116.95
CA GLY A 499 10.78 -138.48 -116.92
C GLY A 499 12.28 -138.75 -116.79
N GLY A 500 12.75 -139.89 -117.31
CA GLY A 500 14.18 -140.22 -117.38
C GLY A 500 14.95 -140.26 -116.03
N GLY A 501 14.28 -140.18 -114.88
CA GLY A 501 14.92 -140.06 -113.57
C GLY A 501 15.17 -138.62 -113.08
N ALA A 502 14.65 -137.60 -113.76
CA ALA A 502 14.72 -136.21 -113.29
C ALA A 502 14.08 -136.03 -111.91
N SER A 503 14.66 -135.18 -111.06
CA SER A 503 14.19 -134.94 -109.69
C SER A 503 14.59 -133.54 -109.18
N TYR A 504 13.86 -133.03 -108.18
CA TYR A 504 14.21 -131.80 -107.46
C TYR A 504 14.26 -132.03 -105.95
N GLN A 505 15.45 -132.00 -105.35
CA GLN A 505 15.62 -132.31 -103.93
C GLN A 505 16.66 -131.36 -103.29
N GLY A 506 16.41 -130.93 -102.05
CA GLY A 506 17.30 -130.03 -101.33
C GLY A 506 17.49 -128.64 -101.97
N GLY A 507 16.60 -128.24 -102.88
CA GLY A 507 16.74 -127.00 -103.67
C GLY A 507 17.59 -127.16 -104.94
N GLN A 508 17.95 -128.38 -105.33
CA GLN A 508 18.75 -128.66 -106.53
C GLN A 508 18.06 -129.64 -107.48
N TRP A 509 18.37 -129.49 -108.77
CA TRP A 509 17.82 -130.25 -109.89
C TRP A 509 18.77 -131.38 -110.31
N THR A 510 18.19 -132.55 -110.63
CA THR A 510 18.84 -133.66 -111.33
C THR A 510 18.22 -133.79 -112.72
N ALA A 511 19.05 -133.89 -113.76
CA ALA A 511 18.62 -134.02 -115.16
C ALA A 511 18.00 -135.40 -115.46
N PRO A 512 17.13 -135.51 -116.48
CA PRO A 512 16.65 -136.80 -116.98
C PRO A 512 17.75 -137.54 -117.77
N GLU A 513 17.61 -138.85 -117.94
CA GLU A 513 18.40 -139.69 -118.84
C GLU A 513 17.48 -140.57 -119.71
N PHE A 514 17.69 -140.55 -121.04
CA PHE A 514 16.91 -141.30 -122.03
C PHE A 514 17.83 -142.17 -122.89
N GLN A 515 17.54 -143.47 -122.99
CA GLN A 515 18.30 -144.39 -123.84
C GLN A 515 17.58 -144.71 -125.16
N VAL A 516 18.31 -144.62 -126.28
CA VAL A 516 17.78 -144.76 -127.64
C VAL A 516 18.63 -145.71 -128.49
N THR A 517 18.05 -146.86 -128.82
CA THR A 517 18.66 -147.90 -129.67
C THR A 517 18.83 -147.43 -131.11
N GLN A 518 20.05 -147.56 -131.64
CA GLN A 518 20.37 -147.25 -133.03
C GLN A 518 20.16 -148.47 -133.94
N PHE A 519 19.74 -148.27 -135.19
CA PHE A 519 19.63 -149.33 -136.22
C PHE A 519 20.60 -149.10 -137.38
N LYS A 520 21.00 -150.18 -138.06
CA LYS A 520 21.92 -150.17 -139.20
C LYS A 520 21.15 -150.33 -140.52
N SER A 521 21.80 -149.96 -141.63
CA SER A 521 21.21 -149.98 -142.98
C SER A 521 20.90 -151.37 -143.55
N ASP A 522 21.43 -152.44 -142.94
CA ASP A 522 21.03 -153.83 -143.24
C ASP A 522 19.77 -154.28 -142.47
N GLY A 523 19.19 -153.40 -141.65
CA GLY A 523 18.05 -153.69 -140.78
C GLY A 523 18.39 -154.37 -139.46
N SER A 524 19.67 -154.63 -139.17
CA SER A 524 20.11 -155.13 -137.86
C SER A 524 20.25 -154.01 -136.83
N SER A 525 20.05 -154.32 -135.55
CA SER A 525 20.25 -153.36 -134.47
C SER A 525 21.74 -153.08 -134.20
N GLY A 526 22.02 -151.85 -133.79
CA GLY A 526 23.29 -151.37 -133.26
C GLY A 526 23.22 -151.07 -131.77
N GLU A 527 24.21 -150.34 -131.25
CA GLU A 527 24.28 -149.94 -129.85
C GLU A 527 23.22 -148.89 -129.49
N SER A 528 22.85 -148.83 -128.21
CA SER A 528 21.97 -147.81 -127.65
C SER A 528 22.77 -146.64 -127.09
N LYS A 529 22.33 -145.40 -127.36
CA LYS A 529 22.97 -144.17 -126.88
C LYS A 529 22.11 -143.49 -125.82
N SER A 530 22.75 -142.87 -124.84
CA SER A 530 22.07 -142.13 -123.77
C SER A 530 22.10 -140.62 -124.03
N TYR A 531 21.03 -139.93 -123.62
CA TYR A 531 20.82 -138.49 -123.81
C TYR A 531 20.21 -137.88 -122.55
N ASP A 532 20.74 -136.74 -122.11
CA ASP A 532 20.35 -136.03 -120.88
C ASP A 532 19.25 -134.95 -121.10
N THR A 533 18.74 -134.86 -122.33
CA THR A 533 17.69 -133.94 -122.74
C THR A 533 16.68 -134.62 -123.65
N VAL A 534 15.41 -134.20 -123.55
CA VAL A 534 14.32 -134.71 -124.41
C VAL A 534 14.63 -134.47 -125.89
N ALA A 535 15.20 -133.31 -126.23
CA ALA A 535 15.60 -132.97 -127.60
C ALA A 535 16.70 -133.90 -128.13
N GLY A 536 17.78 -134.12 -127.37
CA GLY A 536 18.85 -135.03 -127.76
C GLY A 536 18.37 -136.47 -127.96
N ALA A 537 17.45 -136.94 -127.11
CA ALA A 537 16.83 -138.25 -127.27
C ALA A 537 16.07 -138.38 -128.59
N PHE A 538 15.25 -137.38 -128.97
CA PHE A 538 14.53 -137.40 -130.24
C PHE A 538 15.45 -137.27 -131.47
N GLU A 539 16.54 -136.50 -131.40
CA GLU A 539 17.57 -136.51 -132.45
C GLU A 539 18.22 -137.90 -132.60
N GLY A 540 18.50 -138.57 -131.47
CA GLY A 540 18.97 -139.95 -131.45
C GLY A 540 18.01 -140.94 -132.11
N VAL A 541 16.69 -140.74 -131.97
CA VAL A 541 15.67 -141.55 -132.67
C VAL A 541 15.67 -141.23 -134.17
N ASN A 542 15.74 -139.94 -134.54
CA ASN A 542 15.69 -139.51 -135.93
C ASN A 542 16.90 -139.97 -136.76
N GLY A 543 18.10 -139.95 -136.16
CA GLY A 543 19.30 -140.52 -136.77
C GLY A 543 19.18 -142.03 -136.99
N SER A 544 18.66 -142.74 -135.99
CA SER A 544 18.39 -144.19 -136.06
C SER A 544 17.41 -144.57 -137.17
N LEU A 545 16.33 -143.78 -137.36
CA LEU A 545 15.34 -143.98 -138.42
C LEU A 545 15.87 -143.62 -139.81
N SER A 546 16.69 -142.58 -139.93
CA SER A 546 17.28 -142.18 -141.22
C SER A 546 18.11 -143.29 -141.83
N GLY A 547 18.89 -144.01 -141.01
CA GLY A 547 19.69 -145.16 -141.44
C GLY A 547 18.91 -146.36 -141.97
N ILE A 548 17.59 -146.42 -141.76
CA ILE A 548 16.70 -147.48 -142.31
C ILE A 548 16.16 -147.12 -143.71
N ASN A 549 16.13 -145.84 -144.06
CA ASN A 549 15.36 -145.32 -145.21
C ASN A 549 16.15 -145.25 -146.55
N ASP A 550 17.46 -145.53 -146.55
CA ASP A 550 18.29 -145.56 -147.77
C ASP A 550 18.12 -146.89 -148.57
N ARG A 551 16.87 -147.32 -148.82
CA ARG A 551 16.50 -148.62 -149.44
C ARG A 551 15.57 -148.51 -150.64
#